data_AF-A0A947KWX9-F1
#
_entry.id   AF-A0A947KWX9-F1
#
_cell.length_a   1.000
_cell.length_b   1.000
_cell.length_c   1.000
_cell.angle_alpha   90.00
_cell.angle_beta   90.00
_cell.angle_gamma   90.00
#
_symmetry.space_group_name_H-M   'P 1'
#
loop_
_entity.id
_entity.type
_entity.pdbx_description
1 polymer ?
#
loop_
_entity_poly.entity_id
_entity_poly.type
_entity_poly.pdbx_seq_one_letter_code
_entity_poly.pdbx_strand_id
1 'polypeptide(L)'
;RAIYIQGEDILQSDPNTHHVAAGLKAMECVIVQDLFLNETANYAHIFLPGSTFLEKDGTFTNAERRIQPVRKVMEPANGYADWEVTQLLANALDLGWTYTHPSQILDEIARLTPSFAGVSWPRLEREGSLQWPVKDETHEGSPIMHVDGFVRGKGKFVVTDYVPTDEKTGPRFPLLLTTGRILSQYNVGAQTRRTGNTAWHPEDLLEIHPTDAENRGLKDGDWVKLSSRTGETTLRATITERVAPGVVYTTFHHPATQANVVTTEYSDWATNCPEYKVTAVQITPSNGPTDWQEDYNSWSERSRRIVANLTAEAAE
;
A
#
# COMPACT_ATOMS: atom_id res chain seq x y z
N ARG A 1 -3.01 21.00 -4.92
CA ARG A 1 -2.04 21.99 -4.38
C ARG A 1 -1.32 21.42 -3.16
N ALA A 2 -2.04 21.03 -2.10
CA ALA A 2 -1.45 20.35 -0.94
C ALA A 2 -2.01 18.92 -0.75
N ILE A 3 -1.21 18.00 -0.21
CA ILE A 3 -1.63 16.66 0.22
C ILE A 3 -0.92 16.29 1.53
N TYR A 4 -1.64 15.60 2.41
CA TYR A 4 -1.10 14.98 3.62
C TYR A 4 -1.25 13.47 3.53
N ILE A 5 -0.13 12.76 3.41
CA ILE A 5 -0.04 11.32 3.18
C ILE A 5 0.40 10.67 4.49
N GLN A 6 -0.48 9.89 5.12
CA GLN A 6 -0.22 9.24 6.40
C GLN A 6 -0.10 7.73 6.22
N GLY A 7 1.09 7.18 6.51
CA GLY A 7 1.32 5.73 6.56
C GLY A 7 1.16 4.99 5.23
N GLU A 8 1.33 5.68 4.11
CA GLU A 8 1.14 5.14 2.76
C GLU A 8 2.29 5.53 1.82
N ASP A 9 2.66 4.62 0.93
CA ASP A 9 3.64 4.85 -0.12
C ASP A 9 2.98 4.84 -1.50
N ILE A 10 2.21 5.90 -1.78
CA ILE A 10 1.43 6.06 -3.02
C ILE A 10 2.31 5.99 -4.27
N LEU A 11 3.60 6.32 -4.21
CA LEU A 11 4.46 6.24 -5.40
C LEU A 11 4.72 4.79 -5.82
N GLN A 12 5.02 3.90 -4.87
CA GLN A 12 5.33 2.51 -5.17
C GLN A 12 4.08 1.63 -5.25
N SER A 13 3.06 1.89 -4.44
CA SER A 13 1.87 1.02 -4.35
C SER A 13 0.81 1.27 -5.42
N ASP A 14 0.76 2.47 -6.00
CA ASP A 14 -0.29 2.87 -6.95
C ASP A 14 0.09 2.56 -8.40
N PRO A 15 -0.89 2.41 -9.32
CA PRO A 15 -0.60 2.09 -10.72
C PRO A 15 -0.05 3.33 -11.45
N ASN A 16 0.56 3.10 -12.62
CA ASN A 16 1.05 4.16 -13.50
C ASN A 16 1.96 5.16 -12.76
N THR A 17 3.10 4.66 -12.30
CA THR A 17 4.06 5.42 -11.48
C THR A 17 4.50 6.72 -12.15
N HIS A 18 4.58 6.78 -13.49
CA HIS A 18 4.88 8.02 -14.21
C HIS A 18 3.83 9.11 -13.93
N HIS A 19 2.55 8.77 -13.95
CA HIS A 19 1.46 9.70 -13.68
C HIS A 19 1.48 10.18 -12.23
N VAL A 20 1.63 9.26 -11.27
CA VAL A 20 1.68 9.59 -9.84
C VAL A 20 2.88 10.48 -9.52
N ALA A 21 4.07 10.16 -10.05
CA ALA A 21 5.28 10.96 -9.89
C ALA A 21 5.10 12.39 -10.45
N ALA A 22 4.51 12.52 -11.65
CA ALA A 22 4.22 13.80 -12.25
C ALA A 22 3.22 14.62 -11.40
N GLY A 23 2.19 13.95 -10.87
CA GLY A 23 1.21 14.55 -9.96
C GLY A 23 1.86 15.08 -8.69
N LEU A 24 2.65 14.26 -8.00
CA LEU A 24 3.38 14.63 -6.78
C LEU A 24 4.34 15.79 -7.03
N LYS A 25 5.09 15.77 -8.14
CA LYS A 25 6.02 16.84 -8.52
C LYS A 25 5.33 18.17 -8.81
N ALA A 26 4.09 18.14 -9.29
CA ALA A 26 3.30 19.33 -9.58
C ALA A 26 2.61 19.94 -8.33
N MET A 27 2.72 19.29 -7.17
CA MET A 27 2.13 19.78 -5.93
C MET A 27 2.99 20.87 -5.30
N GLU A 28 2.32 21.83 -4.66
CA GLU A 28 2.96 22.94 -3.93
C GLU A 28 3.39 22.50 -2.52
N CYS A 29 2.71 21.52 -1.94
CA CYS A 29 3.04 20.97 -0.63
C CYS A 29 2.66 19.50 -0.56
N VAL A 30 3.61 18.67 -0.15
CA VAL A 30 3.44 17.22 0.03
C VAL A 30 4.01 16.91 1.41
N ILE A 31 3.12 16.60 2.34
CA ILE A 31 3.46 16.20 3.71
C ILE A 31 3.38 14.69 3.77
N VAL A 32 4.46 14.04 4.21
CA VAL A 32 4.50 12.59 4.47
C VAL A 32 4.64 12.37 5.97
N GLN A 33 3.75 11.57 6.55
CA GLN A 33 3.89 11.02 7.89
C GLN A 33 4.15 9.51 7.80
N ASP A 34 5.39 9.09 8.07
CA ASP A 34 5.79 7.67 8.03
C ASP A 34 6.99 7.44 8.97
N LEU A 35 7.34 6.17 9.18
CA LEU A 35 8.49 5.72 9.98
C LEU A 35 9.82 5.88 9.25
N PHE A 36 9.79 5.71 7.93
CA PHE A 36 10.99 5.69 7.10
C PHE A 36 10.83 6.62 5.91
N LEU A 37 11.96 7.10 5.37
CA LEU A 37 11.98 7.69 4.04
C LEU A 37 11.59 6.63 3.01
N ASN A 38 10.32 6.67 2.60
CA ASN A 38 9.71 5.78 1.62
C ASN A 38 9.90 6.35 0.20
N GLU A 39 9.30 5.73 -0.81
CA GLU A 39 9.47 6.19 -2.20
C GLU A 39 8.70 7.49 -2.47
N THR A 40 7.52 7.65 -1.87
CA THR A 40 6.73 8.89 -1.87
C THR A 40 7.50 10.08 -1.28
N ALA A 41 8.33 9.87 -0.26
CA ALA A 41 9.12 10.91 0.40
C ALA A 41 10.15 11.57 -0.54
N ASN A 42 10.51 10.94 -1.66
CA ASN A 42 11.39 11.53 -2.68
C ASN A 42 10.79 12.79 -3.33
N TYR A 43 9.49 13.02 -3.17
CA TYR A 43 8.74 14.19 -3.66
C TYR A 43 8.14 15.01 -2.52
N ALA A 44 8.44 14.66 -1.27
CA ALA A 44 7.90 15.35 -0.11
C ALA A 44 8.59 16.71 0.10
N HIS A 45 7.81 17.67 0.59
CA HIS A 45 8.30 18.95 1.07
C HIS A 45 8.51 18.92 2.58
N ILE A 46 7.68 18.15 3.29
CA ILE A 46 7.67 18.03 4.74
C ILE A 46 7.59 16.55 5.10
N PHE A 47 8.41 16.13 6.06
CA PHE A 47 8.38 14.78 6.61
C PHE A 47 8.13 14.85 8.12
N LEU A 48 7.09 14.15 8.58
CA LEU A 48 6.71 14.03 9.98
C LEU A 48 6.97 12.58 10.43
N PRO A 49 7.84 12.32 11.41
CA PRO A 49 8.06 10.96 11.89
C PRO A 49 6.79 10.38 12.51
N GLY A 50 6.43 9.16 12.13
CA GLY A 50 5.36 8.39 12.77
C GLY A 50 5.85 7.54 13.96
N SER A 51 4.93 6.77 14.54
CA SER A 51 5.22 5.76 15.56
C SER A 51 4.82 4.34 15.12
N THR A 52 5.53 3.32 15.61
CA THR A 52 5.27 1.90 15.32
C THR A 52 4.10 1.38 16.14
N PHE A 53 3.54 0.21 15.78
CA PHE A 53 2.47 -0.39 16.59
C PHE A 53 2.87 -0.73 18.04
N LEU A 54 4.19 -0.86 18.32
CA LEU A 54 4.72 -1.08 19.66
C LEU A 54 4.71 0.20 20.52
N GLU A 55 4.67 1.36 19.86
CA GLU A 55 4.69 2.69 20.47
C GLU A 55 3.30 3.35 20.52
N LYS A 56 2.27 2.67 19.99
CA LYS A 56 0.89 3.17 19.92
C LYS A 56 0.01 2.52 20.97
N ASP A 57 -0.95 3.30 21.46
CA ASP A 57 -2.18 2.81 22.07
C ASP A 57 -3.35 3.05 21.11
N GLY A 58 -4.28 2.11 21.03
CA GLY A 58 -5.46 2.23 20.17
C GLY A 58 -6.09 0.88 19.86
N THR A 59 -6.72 0.76 18.70
CA THR A 59 -7.34 -0.49 18.26
C THR A 59 -7.04 -0.76 16.79
N PHE A 60 -7.00 -2.04 16.43
CA PHE A 60 -7.09 -2.50 15.04
C PHE A 60 -8.40 -3.20 14.80
N THR A 61 -8.99 -2.98 13.63
CA THR A 61 -10.16 -3.72 13.16
C THR A 61 -9.74 -4.66 12.04
N ASN A 62 -9.86 -5.97 12.25
CA ASN A 62 -9.41 -6.96 11.27
C ASN A 62 -10.50 -7.34 10.24
N ALA A 63 -10.17 -8.28 9.34
CA ALA A 63 -11.04 -8.72 8.25
C ALA A 63 -12.39 -9.32 8.70
N GLU A 64 -12.46 -9.92 9.90
CA GLU A 64 -13.70 -10.45 10.46
C GLU A 64 -14.46 -9.43 11.31
N ARG A 65 -14.15 -8.13 11.15
CA ARG A 65 -14.73 -7.00 11.91
C ARG A 65 -14.36 -7.00 13.39
N ARG A 66 -13.33 -7.74 13.81
CA ARG A 66 -12.90 -7.77 15.20
C ARG A 66 -12.05 -6.56 15.54
N ILE A 67 -12.50 -5.79 16.51
CA ILE A 67 -11.78 -4.70 17.18
C ILE A 67 -10.90 -5.32 18.25
N GLN A 68 -9.60 -5.13 18.13
CA GLN A 68 -8.58 -5.66 19.04
C GLN A 68 -7.75 -4.49 19.61
N PRO A 69 -7.49 -4.47 20.93
CA PRO A 69 -6.67 -3.44 21.54
C PRO A 69 -5.21 -3.59 21.11
N VAL A 70 -4.61 -2.47 20.74
CA VAL A 70 -3.17 -2.28 20.56
C VAL A 70 -2.68 -1.54 21.79
N ARG A 71 -1.60 -2.05 22.41
CA ARG A 71 -1.05 -1.52 23.65
C ARG A 71 0.36 -1.02 23.44
N LYS A 72 0.64 0.16 23.99
CA LYS A 72 1.98 0.71 24.02
C LYS A 72 2.88 -0.12 24.93
N VAL A 73 4.01 -0.54 24.39
CA VAL A 73 5.06 -1.28 25.10
C VAL A 73 6.42 -0.61 25.02
N MET A 74 6.56 0.40 24.15
CA MET A 74 7.73 1.26 24.01
C MET A 74 7.28 2.72 23.95
N GLU A 75 8.10 3.65 24.42
CA GLU A 75 7.83 5.07 24.20
C GLU A 75 8.14 5.45 22.75
N PRO A 76 7.32 6.30 22.10
CA PRO A 76 7.59 6.74 20.74
C PRO A 76 8.97 7.38 20.61
N ALA A 77 9.82 6.85 19.73
CA ALA A 77 11.18 7.36 19.55
C ALA A 77 11.23 8.81 19.05
N ASN A 78 10.21 9.25 18.32
CA ASN A 78 10.00 10.62 17.86
C ASN A 78 9.32 11.53 18.92
N GLY A 79 8.95 10.98 20.08
CA GLY A 79 8.26 11.68 21.17
C GLY A 79 6.74 11.78 21.02
N TYR A 80 6.15 11.36 19.89
CA TYR A 80 4.71 11.52 19.60
C TYR A 80 4.13 10.32 18.85
N ALA A 81 2.97 9.83 19.27
CA ALA A 81 2.15 8.92 18.47
C ALA A 81 1.50 9.64 17.29
N ASP A 82 1.08 8.89 16.26
CA ASP A 82 0.56 9.51 15.04
C ASP A 82 -0.65 10.42 15.25
N TRP A 83 -1.57 10.07 16.16
CA TRP A 83 -2.73 10.88 16.46
C TRP A 83 -2.35 12.19 17.19
N GLU A 84 -1.27 12.19 17.96
CA GLU A 84 -0.72 13.38 18.61
C GLU A 84 -0.13 14.32 17.56
N VAL A 85 0.62 13.80 16.59
CA VAL A 85 1.13 14.57 15.44
C VAL A 85 -0.03 15.22 14.67
N THR A 86 -1.10 14.46 14.38
CA THR A 86 -2.29 14.98 13.71
C THR A 86 -2.98 16.07 14.56
N GLN A 87 -3.09 15.89 15.87
CA GLN A 87 -3.63 16.92 16.77
C GLN A 87 -2.76 18.18 16.81
N LEU A 88 -1.43 18.05 16.84
CA LEU A 88 -0.51 19.17 16.81
C LEU A 88 -0.67 19.98 15.52
N LEU A 89 -0.79 19.29 14.38
CA LEU A 89 -1.08 19.93 13.10
C LEU A 89 -2.44 20.64 13.10
N ALA A 90 -3.48 19.98 13.61
CA ALA A 90 -4.82 20.56 13.74
C ALA A 90 -4.80 21.83 14.62
N ASN A 91 -4.07 21.81 15.73
CA ASN A 91 -3.95 22.96 16.64
C ASN A 91 -3.08 24.08 16.09
N ALA A 92 -2.07 23.77 15.28
CA ALA A 92 -1.32 24.78 14.53
C ALA A 92 -2.18 25.48 13.46
N LEU A 93 -3.32 24.87 13.09
CA LEU A 93 -4.36 25.44 12.23
C LEU A 93 -5.56 26.00 13.04
N ASP A 94 -5.36 26.25 14.34
CA ASP A 94 -6.35 26.84 15.26
C ASP A 94 -7.65 26.01 15.45
N LEU A 95 -7.59 24.67 15.31
CA LEU A 95 -8.76 23.80 15.48
C LEU A 95 -9.11 23.45 16.95
N GLY A 96 -8.22 23.72 17.90
CA GLY A 96 -8.50 23.63 19.34
C GLY A 96 -8.82 22.23 19.87
N TRP A 97 -8.22 21.18 19.30
CA TRP A 97 -8.34 19.80 19.77
C TRP A 97 -7.55 19.58 21.06
N THR A 98 -8.12 18.82 22.01
CA THR A 98 -7.56 18.64 23.36
C THR A 98 -7.57 17.18 23.82
N TYR A 99 -7.41 16.23 22.91
CA TYR A 99 -7.30 14.81 23.24
C TYR A 99 -6.01 14.54 24.02
N THR A 100 -6.13 13.77 25.09
CA THR A 100 -5.02 13.35 25.95
C THR A 100 -4.80 11.83 25.91
N HIS A 101 -5.74 11.07 25.35
CA HIS A 101 -5.65 9.62 25.23
C HIS A 101 -6.56 9.11 24.10
N PRO A 102 -6.16 8.08 23.32
CA PRO A 102 -6.96 7.54 22.21
C PRO A 102 -8.32 6.96 22.65
N SER A 103 -8.52 6.66 23.93
CA SER A 103 -9.84 6.27 24.44
C SER A 103 -10.89 7.38 24.26
N GLN A 104 -10.51 8.65 24.38
CA GLN A 104 -11.42 9.78 24.15
C GLN A 104 -11.84 9.87 22.68
N ILE A 105 -10.92 9.54 21.76
CA ILE A 105 -11.20 9.46 20.32
C ILE A 105 -12.15 8.29 20.05
N LEU A 106 -11.93 7.13 20.69
CA LEU A 106 -12.83 5.98 20.59
C LEU A 106 -14.22 6.29 21.13
N ASP A 107 -14.32 6.98 22.27
CA ASP A 107 -15.59 7.41 22.86
C ASP A 107 -16.34 8.40 21.93
N GLU A 108 -15.60 9.29 21.25
CA GLU A 108 -16.16 10.16 20.22
C GLU A 108 -16.68 9.38 19.01
N ILE A 109 -15.91 8.41 18.50
CA ILE A 109 -16.35 7.52 17.41
C ILE A 109 -17.62 6.77 17.80
N ALA A 110 -17.66 6.20 19.02
CA ALA A 110 -18.83 5.47 19.54
C ALA A 110 -20.06 6.37 19.64
N ARG A 111 -19.89 7.62 20.09
CA ARG A 111 -20.97 8.62 20.17
C ARG A 111 -21.53 8.99 18.79
N LEU A 112 -20.67 9.07 17.77
CA LEU A 112 -21.05 9.51 16.42
C LEU A 112 -21.51 8.37 15.51
N THR A 113 -21.13 7.12 15.80
CA THR A 113 -21.32 5.97 14.91
C THR A 113 -22.17 4.88 15.59
N PRO A 114 -23.44 4.69 15.18
CA PRO A 114 -24.35 3.74 15.85
C PRO A 114 -23.85 2.28 15.90
N SER A 115 -23.07 1.83 14.93
CA SER A 115 -22.49 0.48 14.93
C SER A 115 -21.32 0.30 15.90
N PHE A 116 -20.83 1.39 16.51
CA PHE A 116 -19.76 1.40 17.51
C PHE A 116 -20.26 1.89 18.88
N ALA A 117 -21.55 2.21 19.04
CA ALA A 117 -22.09 2.84 20.25
C ALA A 117 -21.87 2.05 21.54
N GLY A 118 -21.73 0.71 21.44
CA GLY A 118 -21.39 -0.16 22.56
C GLY A 118 -19.90 -0.43 22.76
N VAL A 119 -19.01 0.21 21.99
CA VAL A 119 -17.56 0.03 22.06
C VAL A 119 -16.96 1.08 22.98
N SER A 120 -16.18 0.66 23.97
CA SER A 120 -15.39 1.54 24.83
C SER A 120 -14.08 0.88 25.22
N TRP A 121 -13.09 1.68 25.62
CA TRP A 121 -11.79 1.15 26.06
C TRP A 121 -11.90 0.19 27.25
N PRO A 122 -12.61 0.52 28.36
CA PRO A 122 -12.76 -0.40 29.49
C PRO A 122 -13.42 -1.72 29.10
N ARG A 123 -14.31 -1.68 28.11
CA ARG A 123 -14.98 -2.88 27.60
C ARG A 123 -14.01 -3.78 26.83
N LEU A 124 -13.19 -3.21 25.96
CA LEU A 124 -12.16 -3.96 25.24
C LEU A 124 -11.11 -4.56 26.20
N GLU A 125 -10.81 -3.89 27.31
CA GLU A 125 -9.93 -4.45 28.34
C GLU A 125 -10.56 -5.65 29.06
N ARG A 126 -11.86 -5.58 29.35
CA ARG A 126 -12.60 -6.66 30.02
C ARG A 126 -12.86 -7.87 29.11
N GLU A 127 -13.28 -7.62 27.88
CA GLU A 127 -13.75 -8.65 26.94
C GLU A 127 -12.66 -9.10 25.96
N GLY A 128 -11.53 -8.38 25.91
CA GLY A 128 -10.38 -8.68 25.05
C GLY A 128 -10.56 -8.27 23.59
N SER A 129 -11.74 -8.48 23.02
CA SER A 129 -12.08 -8.05 21.67
C SER A 129 -13.58 -7.99 21.45
N LEU A 130 -14.02 -7.23 20.44
CA LEU A 130 -15.42 -7.13 20.04
C LEU A 130 -15.55 -7.25 18.52
N GLN A 131 -16.62 -7.86 18.01
CA GLN A 131 -16.92 -7.79 16.58
C GLN A 131 -17.98 -6.73 16.32
N TRP A 132 -17.63 -5.70 15.55
CA TRP A 132 -18.62 -4.69 15.17
C TRP A 132 -19.57 -5.26 14.10
N PRO A 133 -20.86 -4.89 14.11
CA PRO A 133 -21.51 -3.88 14.97
C PRO A 133 -21.67 -4.24 16.46
N VAL A 134 -21.53 -3.24 17.33
CA VAL A 134 -21.83 -3.29 18.77
C VAL A 134 -22.74 -2.12 19.12
N LYS A 135 -24.03 -2.38 19.35
CA LYS A 135 -25.07 -1.34 19.41
C LYS A 135 -25.16 -0.61 20.75
N ASP A 136 -24.80 -1.28 21.83
CA ASP A 136 -24.87 -0.76 23.19
C ASP A 136 -23.98 -1.60 24.12
N GLU A 137 -23.87 -1.19 25.38
CA GLU A 137 -23.02 -1.85 26.39
C GLU A 137 -23.44 -3.29 26.71
N THR A 138 -24.69 -3.66 26.47
CA THR A 138 -25.23 -5.01 26.75
C THR A 138 -25.12 -5.95 25.55
N HIS A 139 -24.93 -5.42 24.35
CA HIS A 139 -24.82 -6.19 23.10
C HIS A 139 -23.44 -6.85 22.98
N GLU A 140 -23.37 -8.18 22.96
CA GLU A 140 -22.12 -8.98 22.95
C GLU A 140 -21.26 -8.83 21.67
N GLY A 141 -21.75 -8.10 20.67
CA GLY A 141 -21.14 -7.94 19.35
C GLY A 141 -21.84 -8.81 18.30
N SER A 142 -21.34 -8.77 17.07
CA SER A 142 -21.94 -9.52 15.95
C SER A 142 -20.94 -10.51 15.32
N PRO A 143 -20.75 -11.71 15.94
CA PRO A 143 -19.87 -12.75 15.44
C PRO A 143 -20.17 -13.18 13.99
N ILE A 144 -21.45 -13.25 13.66
CA ILE A 144 -21.95 -13.68 12.35
C ILE A 144 -22.94 -12.61 11.85
N MET A 145 -22.75 -12.17 10.62
CA MET A 145 -23.67 -11.21 9.99
C MET A 145 -24.88 -11.94 9.39
N HIS A 146 -26.01 -11.24 9.32
CA HIS A 146 -27.23 -11.68 8.64
C HIS A 146 -27.93 -12.93 9.22
N VAL A 147 -27.69 -13.26 10.50
CA VAL A 147 -28.33 -14.40 11.20
C VAL A 147 -29.86 -14.32 11.13
N ASP A 148 -30.43 -13.15 11.45
CA ASP A 148 -31.89 -12.93 11.47
C ASP A 148 -32.43 -12.29 10.18
N GLY A 149 -31.62 -12.25 9.12
CA GLY A 149 -31.96 -11.66 7.83
C GLY A 149 -30.97 -10.62 7.32
N PHE A 150 -31.14 -10.22 6.07
CA PHE A 150 -30.25 -9.25 5.43
C PHE A 150 -30.44 -7.86 6.05
N VAL A 151 -29.36 -7.08 6.16
CA VAL A 151 -29.41 -5.70 6.69
C VAL A 151 -30.37 -4.82 5.87
N ARG A 152 -30.48 -5.08 4.56
CA ARG A 152 -31.42 -4.40 3.65
C ARG A 152 -32.85 -4.96 3.66
N GLY A 153 -33.17 -5.89 4.57
CA GLY A 153 -34.41 -6.64 4.63
C GLY A 153 -34.35 -7.97 3.86
N LYS A 154 -34.25 -7.94 2.53
CA LYS A 154 -34.19 -9.15 1.68
C LYS A 154 -32.93 -9.21 0.85
N GLY A 155 -32.49 -10.42 0.49
CA GLY A 155 -31.41 -10.61 -0.48
C GLY A 155 -31.75 -9.94 -1.82
N LYS A 156 -30.76 -9.34 -2.46
CA LYS A 156 -30.88 -8.78 -3.82
C LYS A 156 -30.18 -9.71 -4.79
N PHE A 157 -30.95 -10.40 -5.62
CA PHE A 157 -30.41 -11.16 -6.74
C PHE A 157 -30.02 -10.17 -7.86
N VAL A 158 -28.80 -10.31 -8.36
CA VAL A 158 -28.28 -9.52 -9.48
C VAL A 158 -27.70 -10.51 -10.47
N VAL A 159 -28.16 -10.44 -11.71
CA VAL A 159 -27.53 -11.17 -12.82
C VAL A 159 -26.38 -10.32 -13.30
N THR A 160 -25.19 -10.90 -13.33
CA THR A 160 -23.97 -10.24 -13.79
C THR A 160 -23.54 -10.85 -15.11
N ASP A 161 -23.51 -10.03 -16.16
CA ASP A 161 -22.96 -10.44 -17.44
C ASP A 161 -21.43 -10.32 -17.42
N TYR A 162 -20.77 -11.18 -18.19
CA TYR A 162 -19.34 -11.04 -18.43
C TYR A 162 -19.09 -9.84 -19.36
N VAL A 163 -18.31 -8.88 -18.88
CA VAL A 163 -17.82 -7.75 -19.68
C VAL A 163 -16.34 -8.03 -20.00
N PRO A 164 -15.97 -8.21 -21.27
CA PRO A 164 -14.57 -8.34 -21.65
C PRO A 164 -13.78 -7.08 -21.25
N THR A 165 -12.60 -7.27 -20.67
CA THR A 165 -11.68 -6.17 -20.37
C THR A 165 -11.24 -5.45 -21.64
N ASP A 166 -10.99 -4.15 -21.52
CA ASP A 166 -10.38 -3.34 -22.58
C ASP A 166 -8.88 -3.62 -22.70
N GLU A 167 -8.25 -4.17 -21.66
CA GLU A 167 -6.84 -4.57 -21.65
C GLU A 167 -6.62 -5.88 -22.41
N LYS A 168 -6.67 -5.77 -23.75
CA LYS A 168 -6.51 -6.90 -24.67
C LYS A 168 -5.07 -7.11 -25.07
N THR A 169 -4.68 -8.38 -25.17
CA THR A 169 -3.42 -8.77 -25.81
C THR A 169 -3.48 -8.51 -27.31
N GLY A 170 -2.31 -8.41 -27.93
CA GLY A 170 -2.18 -8.26 -29.37
C GLY A 170 -0.75 -8.56 -29.84
N PRO A 171 -0.45 -8.39 -31.13
CA PRO A 171 0.86 -8.77 -31.68
C PRO A 171 2.05 -8.08 -30.98
N ARG A 172 1.86 -6.84 -30.50
CA ARG A 172 2.88 -6.08 -29.78
C ARG A 172 2.99 -6.46 -28.29
N PHE A 173 1.89 -6.91 -27.67
CA PHE A 173 1.80 -7.26 -26.25
C PHE A 173 1.04 -8.59 -26.11
N PRO A 174 1.70 -9.73 -26.41
CA PRO A 174 1.04 -11.01 -26.55
C PRO A 174 0.80 -11.74 -25.21
N LEU A 175 1.42 -11.30 -24.11
CA LEU A 175 1.33 -11.94 -22.80
C LEU A 175 0.46 -11.12 -21.83
N LEU A 176 -0.09 -11.78 -20.81
CA LEU A 176 -0.81 -11.14 -19.70
C LEU A 176 0.02 -11.20 -18.42
N LEU A 177 0.25 -10.05 -17.81
CA LEU A 177 0.89 -9.88 -16.51
C LEU A 177 -0.14 -9.94 -15.38
N THR A 178 0.24 -10.65 -14.32
CA THR A 178 -0.42 -10.61 -13.01
C THR A 178 0.59 -10.25 -11.93
N THR A 179 0.24 -9.34 -11.04
CA THR A 179 1.05 -9.03 -9.84
C THR A 179 0.49 -9.73 -8.61
N GLY A 180 1.34 -10.21 -7.72
CA GLY A 180 0.91 -10.80 -6.46
C GLY A 180 1.86 -10.54 -5.30
N ARG A 181 1.83 -11.46 -4.34
CA ARG A 181 2.53 -11.34 -3.05
C ARG A 181 3.25 -12.63 -2.71
N ILE A 182 4.25 -12.50 -1.85
CA ILE A 182 4.95 -13.61 -1.21
C ILE A 182 4.82 -13.53 0.32
N LEU A 183 5.11 -14.63 1.00
CA LEU A 183 4.92 -14.74 2.44
C LEU A 183 5.89 -13.86 3.25
N SER A 184 7.16 -13.81 2.87
CA SER A 184 8.21 -13.18 3.68
C SER A 184 8.26 -11.65 3.57
N GLN A 185 7.63 -11.05 2.54
CA GLN A 185 7.64 -9.61 2.29
C GLN A 185 6.21 -9.06 2.21
N TYR A 186 5.98 -7.89 2.81
CA TYR A 186 4.66 -7.28 2.87
C TYR A 186 4.56 -6.07 1.94
N ASN A 187 3.63 -6.11 0.98
CA ASN A 187 3.36 -5.04 0.00
C ASN A 187 4.66 -4.36 -0.48
N VAL A 188 4.89 -3.07 -0.25
CA VAL A 188 6.08 -2.31 -0.71
C VAL A 188 7.39 -2.62 0.05
N GLY A 189 7.31 -3.45 1.09
CA GLY A 189 8.47 -3.93 1.84
C GLY A 189 9.19 -2.87 2.67
N ALA A 190 8.62 -1.67 2.87
CA ALA A 190 9.23 -0.58 3.63
C ALA A 190 9.63 -0.98 5.07
N GLN A 191 8.83 -1.87 5.68
CA GLN A 191 9.10 -2.48 6.98
C GLN A 191 9.88 -3.80 6.85
N THR A 192 9.42 -4.73 6.00
CA THR A 192 9.93 -6.12 5.96
C THR A 192 11.29 -6.27 5.27
N ARG A 193 11.68 -5.38 4.35
CA ARG A 193 13.03 -5.40 3.73
C ARG A 193 14.13 -4.96 4.71
N ARG A 194 13.76 -4.41 5.86
CA ARG A 194 14.68 -3.97 6.92
C ARG A 194 14.91 -5.05 7.99
N THR A 195 14.46 -6.27 7.73
CA THR A 195 14.62 -7.42 8.63
C THR A 195 15.41 -8.54 7.94
N GLY A 196 15.67 -9.63 8.66
CA GLY A 196 16.29 -10.84 8.08
C GLY A 196 15.44 -11.55 7.02
N ASN A 197 14.20 -11.09 6.77
CA ASN A 197 13.30 -11.71 5.80
C ASN A 197 13.79 -11.64 4.35
N THR A 198 14.70 -10.71 4.06
CA THR A 198 15.35 -10.57 2.75
C THR A 198 16.05 -11.85 2.30
N ALA A 199 16.47 -12.71 3.24
CA ALA A 199 17.09 -14.00 2.92
C ALA A 199 16.18 -14.93 2.08
N TRP A 200 14.85 -14.85 2.24
CA TRP A 200 13.92 -15.71 1.48
C TRP A 200 13.46 -15.11 0.16
N HIS A 201 13.52 -13.78 0.00
CA HIS A 201 13.08 -13.10 -1.22
C HIS A 201 13.89 -11.80 -1.41
N PRO A 202 15.13 -11.94 -1.90
CA PRO A 202 16.07 -10.82 -1.99
C PRO A 202 15.77 -9.86 -3.16
N GLU A 203 15.06 -10.32 -4.19
CA GLU A 203 14.67 -9.55 -5.37
C GLU A 203 13.29 -10.00 -5.87
N ASP A 204 12.56 -9.13 -6.60
CA ASP A 204 11.34 -9.51 -7.30
C ASP A 204 11.71 -10.22 -8.62
N LEU A 205 11.01 -11.32 -8.93
CA LEU A 205 11.27 -12.16 -10.10
C LEU A 205 10.07 -12.18 -11.06
N LEU A 206 10.30 -12.55 -12.32
CA LEU A 206 9.28 -12.78 -13.33
C LEU A 206 9.10 -14.27 -13.58
N GLU A 207 8.02 -14.85 -13.06
CA GLU A 207 7.62 -16.21 -13.36
C GLU A 207 7.06 -16.28 -14.80
N ILE A 208 7.68 -17.09 -15.65
CA ILE A 208 7.32 -17.29 -17.06
C ILE A 208 7.25 -18.77 -17.40
N HIS A 209 6.25 -19.15 -18.22
CA HIS A 209 6.08 -20.53 -18.68
C HIS A 209 7.21 -20.98 -19.63
N PRO A 210 7.70 -22.24 -19.56
CA PRO A 210 8.78 -22.74 -20.42
C PRO A 210 8.59 -22.48 -21.91
N THR A 211 7.40 -22.72 -22.46
CA THR A 211 7.09 -22.48 -23.88
C THR A 211 7.25 -21.01 -24.27
N ASP A 212 6.83 -20.07 -23.41
CA ASP A 212 6.95 -18.64 -23.69
C ASP A 212 8.38 -18.14 -23.57
N ALA A 213 9.16 -18.75 -22.67
CA ALA A 213 10.58 -18.50 -22.51
C ALA A 213 11.37 -19.02 -23.73
N GLU A 214 11.12 -20.26 -24.17
CA GLU A 214 11.79 -20.86 -25.32
C GLU A 214 11.55 -20.06 -26.61
N ASN A 215 10.30 -19.65 -26.85
CA ASN A 215 9.93 -18.79 -27.99
C ASN A 215 10.67 -17.43 -28.00
N ARG A 216 11.23 -17.02 -26.87
CA ARG A 216 11.97 -15.76 -26.68
C ARG A 216 13.46 -15.97 -26.44
N GLY A 217 13.94 -17.22 -26.45
CA GLY A 217 15.33 -17.57 -26.18
C GLY A 217 15.80 -17.26 -24.75
N LEU A 218 14.89 -17.26 -23.78
CA LEU A 218 15.16 -16.93 -22.38
C LEU A 218 15.59 -18.17 -21.59
N LYS A 219 16.53 -17.99 -20.67
CA LYS A 219 16.94 -18.98 -19.67
C LYS A 219 16.61 -18.51 -18.27
N ASP A 220 16.59 -19.46 -17.34
CA ASP A 220 16.40 -19.16 -15.93
C ASP A 220 17.52 -18.24 -15.41
N GLY A 221 17.13 -17.17 -14.70
CA GLY A 221 18.05 -16.16 -14.19
C GLY A 221 18.44 -15.05 -15.18
N ASP A 222 18.01 -15.12 -16.44
CA ASP A 222 18.27 -14.06 -17.42
C ASP A 222 17.59 -12.75 -17.02
N TRP A 223 18.24 -11.63 -17.36
CA TRP A 223 17.62 -10.32 -17.30
C TRP A 223 16.64 -10.14 -18.45
N VAL A 224 15.43 -9.69 -18.13
CA VAL A 224 14.37 -9.49 -19.11
C VAL A 224 13.73 -8.13 -18.94
N LYS A 225 13.48 -7.48 -20.07
CA LYS A 225 12.67 -6.27 -20.13
C LYS A 225 11.21 -6.63 -20.34
N LEU A 226 10.38 -6.17 -19.42
CA LEU A 226 8.93 -6.24 -19.42
C LEU A 226 8.38 -4.88 -19.86
N SER A 227 7.81 -4.81 -21.05
CA SER A 227 7.23 -3.58 -21.61
C SER A 227 5.71 -3.69 -21.72
N SER A 228 4.99 -2.65 -21.30
CA SER A 228 3.55 -2.49 -21.49
C SER A 228 3.26 -1.24 -22.34
N ARG A 229 1.98 -0.83 -22.38
CA ARG A 229 1.56 0.43 -23.01
C ARG A 229 1.96 1.66 -22.20
N THR A 230 2.10 1.53 -20.89
CA THR A 230 2.30 2.63 -19.93
C THR A 230 3.76 2.80 -19.51
N GLY A 231 4.59 1.79 -19.66
CA GLY A 231 6.01 1.89 -19.37
C GLY A 231 6.77 0.59 -19.55
N GLU A 232 7.97 0.55 -19.01
CA GLU A 232 8.84 -0.63 -19.04
C GLU A 232 9.66 -0.79 -17.77
N THR A 233 9.95 -2.04 -17.43
CA THR A 233 10.82 -2.41 -16.31
C THR A 233 11.69 -3.60 -16.67
N THR A 234 12.84 -3.74 -16.02
CA THR A 234 13.70 -4.92 -16.09
C THR A 234 13.72 -5.66 -14.76
N LEU A 235 13.63 -6.99 -14.84
CA LEU A 235 13.73 -7.93 -13.72
C LEU A 235 14.29 -9.27 -14.21
N ARG A 236 14.58 -10.19 -13.29
CA ARG A 236 15.09 -11.52 -13.63
C ARG A 236 13.97 -12.52 -13.90
N ALA A 237 14.17 -13.35 -14.91
CA ALA A 237 13.24 -14.42 -15.26
C ALA A 237 13.43 -15.64 -14.35
N THR A 238 12.32 -16.26 -13.98
CA THR A 238 12.25 -17.58 -13.37
C THR A 238 11.34 -18.46 -14.20
N ILE A 239 11.90 -19.51 -14.80
CA ILE A 239 11.14 -20.40 -15.67
C ILE A 239 10.39 -21.42 -14.82
N THR A 240 9.06 -21.48 -14.95
CA THR A 240 8.22 -22.33 -14.11
C THR A 240 6.91 -22.75 -14.79
N GLU A 241 6.44 -23.95 -14.51
CA GLU A 241 5.14 -24.46 -14.97
C GLU A 241 3.97 -24.01 -14.06
N ARG A 242 4.23 -23.19 -13.04
CA ARG A 242 3.20 -22.67 -12.14
C ARG A 242 2.22 -21.72 -12.83
N VAL A 243 2.69 -20.97 -13.82
CA VAL A 243 1.88 -20.04 -14.62
C VAL A 243 1.47 -20.70 -15.93
N ALA A 244 0.26 -20.40 -16.42
CA ALA A 244 -0.20 -20.93 -17.71
C ALA A 244 0.55 -20.28 -18.89
N PRO A 245 0.68 -20.97 -20.05
CA PRO A 245 1.16 -20.34 -21.28
C PRO A 245 0.37 -19.06 -21.60
N GLY A 246 1.07 -18.00 -22.01
CA GLY A 246 0.51 -16.69 -22.27
C GLY A 246 0.33 -15.79 -21.04
N VAL A 247 0.60 -16.31 -19.83
CA VAL A 247 0.48 -15.58 -18.55
C VAL A 247 1.83 -15.52 -17.86
N VAL A 248 2.15 -14.36 -17.29
CA VAL A 248 3.36 -14.13 -16.50
C VAL A 248 3.02 -13.50 -15.17
N TYR A 249 3.83 -13.79 -14.16
CA TYR A 249 3.60 -13.34 -12.80
C TYR A 249 4.81 -12.62 -12.24
N THR A 250 4.57 -11.52 -11.53
CA THR A 250 5.62 -10.83 -10.77
C THR A 250 5.13 -10.33 -9.42
N THR A 251 6.05 -9.75 -8.66
CA THR A 251 5.83 -9.18 -7.34
C THR A 251 6.26 -7.72 -7.34
N PHE A 252 5.87 -6.97 -6.31
CA PHE A 252 6.09 -5.52 -6.22
C PHE A 252 6.73 -5.13 -4.87
N HIS A 253 7.47 -6.06 -4.26
CA HIS A 253 8.02 -5.90 -2.92
C HIS A 253 9.29 -5.07 -2.89
N HIS A 254 10.01 -5.00 -4.02
CA HIS A 254 11.29 -4.32 -4.16
C HIS A 254 11.15 -3.10 -5.09
N PRO A 255 11.41 -1.88 -4.59
CA PRO A 255 11.24 -0.64 -5.36
C PRO A 255 12.21 -0.55 -6.52
N ALA A 256 13.36 -1.22 -6.47
CA ALA A 256 14.30 -1.24 -7.58
C ALA A 256 13.67 -1.76 -8.87
N THR A 257 12.70 -2.68 -8.77
CA THR A 257 11.98 -3.26 -9.91
C THR A 257 10.90 -2.34 -10.47
N GLN A 258 10.36 -1.38 -9.71
CA GLN A 258 9.33 -0.46 -10.23
C GLN A 258 8.16 -1.18 -10.95
N ALA A 259 7.66 -2.30 -10.40
CA ALA A 259 6.70 -3.17 -11.09
C ALA A 259 5.37 -2.47 -11.47
N ASN A 260 4.96 -1.43 -10.75
CA ASN A 260 3.72 -0.70 -11.03
C ASN A 260 3.82 0.33 -12.18
N VAL A 261 5.02 0.55 -12.73
CA VAL A 261 5.21 1.35 -13.96
C VAL A 261 4.52 0.70 -15.16
N VAL A 262 4.50 -0.63 -15.21
CA VAL A 262 3.86 -1.35 -16.31
C VAL A 262 2.35 -1.51 -16.12
N THR A 263 1.82 -1.29 -14.91
CA THR A 263 0.38 -1.32 -14.62
C THR A 263 -0.33 -0.16 -15.31
N THR A 264 -1.50 -0.43 -15.89
CA THR A 264 -2.31 0.55 -16.63
C THR A 264 -3.21 1.38 -15.72
N GLU A 265 -3.82 2.41 -16.29
CA GLU A 265 -4.82 3.27 -15.67
C GLU A 265 -6.24 2.66 -15.59
N TYR A 266 -6.45 1.46 -16.14
CA TYR A 266 -7.76 0.82 -16.09
C TYR A 266 -8.17 0.50 -14.65
N SER A 267 -9.47 0.61 -14.40
CA SER A 267 -10.02 0.50 -13.06
C SER A 267 -11.48 0.04 -13.08
N ASP A 268 -11.92 -0.46 -11.93
CA ASP A 268 -13.30 -0.86 -11.70
C ASP A 268 -14.27 0.33 -11.83
N TRP A 269 -15.37 0.13 -12.56
CA TRP A 269 -16.37 1.17 -12.82
C TRP A 269 -17.09 1.68 -11.57
N ALA A 270 -17.17 0.88 -10.49
CA ALA A 270 -17.91 1.24 -9.28
C ALA A 270 -17.04 1.94 -8.24
N THR A 271 -15.80 1.46 -8.06
CA THR A 271 -14.90 1.89 -6.97
C THR A 271 -13.61 2.54 -7.45
N ASN A 272 -13.36 2.55 -8.77
CA ASN A 272 -12.12 3.00 -9.37
C ASN A 272 -10.88 2.23 -8.86
N CYS A 273 -11.07 0.99 -8.38
CA CYS A 273 -9.98 0.11 -7.98
C CYS A 273 -9.15 -0.31 -9.21
N PRO A 274 -7.82 -0.10 -9.24
CA PRO A 274 -7.02 -0.36 -10.43
C PRO A 274 -6.93 -1.83 -10.84
N GLU A 275 -6.76 -2.07 -12.14
CA GLU A 275 -6.65 -3.39 -12.76
C GLU A 275 -5.23 -4.00 -12.61
N TYR A 276 -4.75 -4.19 -11.38
CA TYR A 276 -3.41 -4.74 -11.11
C TYR A 276 -3.16 -6.18 -11.60
N LYS A 277 -4.21 -6.89 -11.99
CA LYS A 277 -4.18 -8.34 -12.25
C LYS A 277 -4.25 -8.68 -13.74
N VAL A 278 -4.41 -7.66 -14.58
CA VAL A 278 -4.46 -7.82 -16.04
C VAL A 278 -3.70 -6.66 -16.65
N THR A 279 -2.56 -6.96 -17.28
CA THR A 279 -1.82 -5.98 -18.09
C THR A 279 -1.20 -6.71 -19.27
N ALA A 280 -1.48 -6.27 -20.49
CA ALA A 280 -0.87 -6.82 -21.69
C ALA A 280 0.59 -6.34 -21.78
N VAL A 281 1.50 -7.29 -21.87
CA VAL A 281 2.94 -7.06 -21.81
C VAL A 281 3.67 -7.81 -22.91
N GLN A 282 4.89 -7.35 -23.17
CA GLN A 282 5.87 -8.04 -23.98
C GLN A 282 7.17 -8.20 -23.21
N ILE A 283 7.77 -9.37 -23.36
CA ILE A 283 9.03 -9.73 -22.72
C ILE A 283 10.10 -9.85 -23.80
N THR A 284 11.23 -9.20 -23.57
CA THR A 284 12.42 -9.27 -24.42
C THR A 284 13.67 -9.46 -23.56
N PRO A 285 14.72 -10.14 -24.07
CA PRO A 285 16.01 -10.19 -23.38
C PRO A 285 16.53 -8.78 -23.11
N SER A 286 17.12 -8.56 -21.93
CA SER A 286 17.77 -7.31 -21.56
C SER A 286 19.17 -7.59 -21.01
N ASN A 287 20.06 -6.61 -21.12
CA ASN A 287 21.40 -6.64 -20.51
C ASN A 287 21.53 -5.68 -19.32
N GLY A 288 20.47 -4.98 -18.93
CA GLY A 288 20.52 -3.99 -17.85
C GLY A 288 19.15 -3.42 -17.46
N PRO A 289 19.13 -2.55 -16.44
CA PRO A 289 17.93 -1.82 -16.02
C PRO A 289 17.36 -0.96 -17.16
N THR A 290 16.10 -0.55 -17.04
CA THR A 290 15.52 0.44 -17.96
C THR A 290 15.98 1.86 -17.63
N ASP A 291 15.88 2.77 -18.61
CA ASP A 291 16.14 4.20 -18.41
C ASP A 291 15.35 4.76 -17.22
N TRP A 292 14.09 4.31 -17.06
CA TRP A 292 13.26 4.70 -15.93
C TRP A 292 13.85 4.26 -14.58
N GLN A 293 14.32 3.02 -14.48
CA GLN A 293 14.92 2.52 -13.23
C GLN A 293 16.21 3.30 -12.89
N GLU A 294 17.02 3.64 -13.89
CA GLU A 294 18.23 4.46 -13.69
C GLU A 294 17.90 5.88 -13.23
N ASP A 295 16.96 6.55 -13.90
CA ASP A 295 16.48 7.89 -13.53
C ASP A 295 15.87 7.91 -12.14
N TYR A 296 15.05 6.90 -11.82
CA TYR A 296 14.44 6.73 -10.51
C TYR A 296 15.49 6.57 -9.42
N ASN A 297 16.48 5.68 -9.62
CA ASN A 297 17.55 5.45 -8.66
C ASN A 297 18.36 6.73 -8.43
N SER A 298 18.73 7.43 -9.51
CA SER A 298 19.42 8.73 -9.44
C SER A 298 18.60 9.80 -8.70
N TRP A 299 17.28 9.84 -8.94
CA TRP A 299 16.38 10.76 -8.22
C TRP A 299 16.28 10.41 -6.74
N SER A 300 16.10 9.13 -6.41
CA SER A 300 16.01 8.61 -5.05
C SER A 300 17.28 8.92 -4.24
N GLU A 301 18.46 8.68 -4.81
CA GLU A 301 19.74 9.01 -4.18
C GLU A 301 19.89 10.51 -3.89
N ARG A 302 19.51 11.36 -4.85
CA ARG A 302 19.62 12.82 -4.70
C ARG A 302 18.60 13.40 -3.73
N SER A 303 17.39 12.87 -3.69
CA SER A 303 16.29 13.38 -2.86
C SER A 303 16.37 12.93 -1.40
N ARG A 304 16.99 11.77 -1.12
CA ARG A 304 17.13 11.23 0.24
C ARG A 304 18.33 11.76 1.03
N ARG A 305 19.11 12.68 0.45
CA ARG A 305 20.25 13.29 1.15
C ARG A 305 19.77 14.20 2.28
N ILE A 306 20.33 14.03 3.47
CA ILE A 306 20.10 14.91 4.61
C ILE A 306 21.35 15.78 4.79
N VAL A 307 21.18 17.11 4.78
CA VAL A 307 22.28 18.04 5.05
C VAL A 307 22.53 18.04 6.55
N ALA A 308 23.66 17.48 6.97
CA ALA A 308 23.98 17.23 8.38
C ALA A 308 24.24 18.50 9.23
N ASN A 309 24.17 19.71 8.66
CA ASN A 309 24.44 20.97 9.35
C ASN A 309 23.55 22.10 8.80
N LEU A 310 22.28 22.12 9.19
CA LEU A 310 21.56 23.39 9.25
C LEU A 310 21.87 23.99 10.62
N THR A 311 22.86 24.88 10.69
CA THR A 311 22.89 25.86 11.78
C THR A 311 21.53 26.54 11.82
N ALA A 312 21.00 26.77 13.02
CA ALA A 312 19.63 27.21 13.29
C ALA A 312 19.27 28.63 12.78
N GLU A 313 19.88 29.11 11.70
CA GLU A 313 19.70 30.44 11.11
C GLU A 313 18.72 30.46 9.92
N ALA A 314 18.13 29.33 9.52
CA ALA A 314 17.19 29.28 8.39
C ALA A 314 15.70 29.33 8.82
N ALA A 315 15.41 29.81 10.03
CA ALA A 315 14.06 30.03 10.53
C ALA A 315 13.89 31.52 10.95
N GLU A 316 14.00 32.41 9.98
CA GLU A 316 13.40 33.76 10.00
C GLU A 316 12.58 33.96 8.73
#